data_AF-A0A1J3EX92-F1
#
_entry.id   AF-A0A1J3EX92-F1
#
_cell.length_a   1.000
_cell.length_b   1.000
_cell.length_c   1.000
_cell.angle_alpha   90.00
_cell.angle_beta   90.00
_cell.angle_gamma   90.00
#
_symmetry.space_group_name_H-M   'P 1'
#
loop_
_entity.id
_entity.type
_entity.pdbx_description
1 polymer ?
#
loop_
_entity_poly.entity_id
_entity_poly.type
_entity_poly.pdbx_seq_one_letter_code
_entity_poly.pdbx_strand_id
1 'polypeptide(L)'
;MSHLQSYSDQMGGFDFTLTQRNKLLEDNKAIKSLSYKKTGTTIVGVKFADGVVLAADTRATGGAIVVEKNCEKIHYIAPNIYACGAGTAADTQFVNLFMSSNLELQRLNSGRQTRVS
;
A
#
# COMPACT_ATOMS: atom_id res chain seq x y z
N MET A 1 -17.37 -0.72 -38.68
CA MET A 1 -17.11 0.50 -37.86
C MET A 1 -18.15 0.65 -36.74
N SER A 2 -18.43 -0.41 -35.98
CA SER A 2 -19.45 -0.37 -34.90
C SER A 2 -18.93 -0.81 -33.53
N HIS A 3 -17.73 -1.41 -33.48
CA HIS A 3 -17.15 -1.95 -32.24
C HIS A 3 -16.27 -0.95 -31.47
N LEU A 4 -15.94 0.19 -32.09
CA LEU A 4 -15.14 1.26 -31.46
C LEU A 4 -16.00 2.28 -30.69
N GLN A 5 -17.30 2.37 -31.01
CA GLN A 5 -18.23 3.27 -30.31
C GLN A 5 -18.53 2.79 -28.89
N SER A 6 -18.46 1.47 -28.61
CA SER A 6 -18.74 0.92 -27.29
C SER A 6 -17.63 1.19 -26.26
N TYR A 7 -16.45 1.64 -26.69
CA TYR A 7 -15.34 1.98 -25.82
C TYR A 7 -15.44 3.40 -25.25
N SER A 8 -16.12 4.32 -25.93
CA SER A 8 -16.33 5.70 -25.44
C SER A 8 -17.45 5.81 -24.39
N ASP A 9 -18.34 4.82 -24.32
CA ASP A 9 -19.48 4.81 -23.38
C ASP A 9 -19.15 4.14 -22.02
N GLN A 10 -17.91 3.69 -21.80
CA GLN A 10 -17.50 3.21 -20.48
C GLN A 10 -17.31 4.39 -19.52
N MET A 11 -18.34 4.64 -18.71
CA MET A 11 -18.27 5.45 -17.50
C MET A 11 -17.20 4.90 -16.54
N GLY A 12 -15.99 5.42 -16.64
CA GLY A 12 -15.03 5.60 -15.54
C GLY A 12 -14.10 4.42 -15.19
N GLY A 13 -12.82 4.77 -14.98
CA GLY A 13 -11.91 4.07 -14.07
C GLY A 13 -10.59 3.59 -14.68
N PHE A 14 -10.59 3.14 -15.94
CA PHE A 14 -9.39 2.56 -16.55
C PHE A 14 -9.18 3.07 -17.98
N ASP A 15 -8.13 3.86 -18.16
CA ASP A 15 -7.65 4.32 -19.47
C ASP A 15 -6.58 3.35 -20.00
N PHE A 16 -6.91 2.66 -21.10
CA PHE A 16 -6.03 1.72 -21.78
C PHE A 16 -5.45 2.28 -23.09
N THR A 17 -5.64 3.57 -23.37
CA THR A 17 -5.18 4.22 -24.61
C THR A 17 -3.67 4.03 -24.83
N LEU A 18 -2.90 3.96 -23.75
CA LEU A 18 -1.45 3.80 -23.79
C LEU A 18 -0.98 2.33 -23.85
N THR A 19 -1.86 1.35 -23.66
CA THR A 19 -1.48 -0.07 -23.59
C THR A 19 -0.88 -0.56 -24.91
N GLN A 20 -1.47 -0.18 -26.05
CA GLN A 20 -1.01 -0.59 -27.38
C GLN A 20 0.36 0.03 -27.71
N ARG A 21 0.55 1.31 -27.39
CA ARG A 21 1.83 2.03 -27.54
C ARG A 21 2.92 1.40 -26.66
N ASN A 22 2.61 1.13 -25.40
CA ASN A 22 3.56 0.53 -24.45
C ASN A 22 4.01 -0.85 -24.93
N LYS A 23 3.09 -1.67 -25.44
CA LYS A 23 3.40 -2.98 -26.03
C LYS A 23 4.36 -2.86 -27.22
N LEU A 24 4.13 -1.92 -28.14
CA LEU A 24 5.04 -1.67 -29.26
C LEU A 24 6.43 -1.18 -28.80
N LEU A 25 6.49 -0.39 -27.73
CA LEU A 25 7.76 0.09 -27.17
C LEU A 25 8.55 -1.02 -26.47
N GLU A 26 7.87 -1.96 -25.81
CA GLU A 26 8.45 -3.18 -25.24
C GLU A 26 8.97 -4.12 -26.32
N ASP A 27 8.16 -4.39 -27.36
CA ASP A 27 8.52 -5.26 -28.48
C ASP A 27 9.75 -4.73 -29.24
N ASN A 28 9.82 -3.41 -29.45
CA ASN A 28 10.93 -2.74 -30.12
C ASN A 28 12.17 -2.55 -29.21
N LYS A 29 12.13 -2.98 -27.94
CA LYS A 29 13.18 -2.76 -26.92
C LYS A 29 13.61 -1.29 -26.79
N ALA A 30 12.78 -0.35 -27.23
CA ALA A 30 13.09 1.07 -27.20
C ALA A 30 13.12 1.61 -25.77
N ILE A 31 12.45 0.91 -24.84
CA ILE A 31 12.40 1.23 -23.42
C ILE A 31 12.66 -0.04 -22.61
N LYS A 32 13.56 0.03 -21.63
CA LYS A 32 13.78 -1.05 -20.65
C LYS A 32 12.55 -1.15 -19.76
N SER A 33 11.88 -2.31 -19.76
CA SER A 33 10.74 -2.59 -18.88
C SER A 33 11.10 -2.28 -17.42
N LEU A 34 10.29 -1.44 -16.78
CA LEU A 34 10.44 -1.12 -15.37
C LEU A 34 9.95 -2.31 -14.54
N SER A 35 10.87 -2.93 -13.80
CA SER A 35 10.52 -4.00 -12.87
C SER A 35 9.79 -3.42 -11.66
N TYR A 36 8.70 -4.06 -11.22
CA TYR A 36 8.01 -3.72 -9.99
C TYR A 36 8.45 -4.66 -8.87
N LYS A 37 8.66 -4.10 -7.67
CA LYS A 37 9.06 -4.88 -6.49
C LYS A 37 7.83 -5.61 -5.93
N LYS A 38 7.72 -6.91 -6.19
CA LYS A 38 6.77 -7.79 -5.49
C LYS A 38 7.26 -8.01 -4.07
N THR A 39 6.50 -7.53 -3.09
CA THR A 39 6.86 -7.66 -1.66
C THR A 39 6.24 -8.88 -1.00
N GLY A 40 5.26 -9.52 -1.65
CA GLY A 40 4.63 -10.75 -1.14
C GLY A 40 3.78 -10.55 0.12
N THR A 41 3.62 -9.31 0.57
CA THR A 41 2.84 -8.88 1.74
C THR A 41 1.38 -8.68 1.36
N THR A 42 0.46 -9.19 2.19
CA THR A 42 -0.98 -8.94 2.06
C THR A 42 -1.51 -8.36 3.37
N ILE A 43 -2.18 -7.21 3.26
CA ILE A 43 -2.81 -6.51 4.38
C ILE A 43 -4.26 -6.25 4.01
N VAL A 44 -5.16 -6.42 4.97
CA VAL A 44 -6.60 -6.16 4.82
C VAL A 44 -7.10 -5.35 6.02
N GLY A 45 -7.96 -4.37 5.75
CA GLY A 45 -8.68 -3.62 6.76
C GLY A 45 -10.18 -3.65 6.48
N VAL A 46 -11.00 -3.88 7.51
CA VAL A 46 -12.46 -3.89 7.40
C VAL A 46 -13.05 -3.00 8.49
N LYS A 47 -13.98 -2.12 8.12
CA LYS A 47 -14.77 -1.33 9.06
C LYS A 47 -16.07 -2.05 9.39
N PHE A 48 -16.45 -2.03 10.67
CA PHE A 48 -17.77 -2.47 11.15
C PHE A 48 -18.43 -1.34 11.97
N ALA A 49 -19.60 -1.60 12.55
CA ALA A 49 -20.41 -0.57 13.23
C ALA A 49 -19.61 0.20 14.30
N ASP A 50 -18.90 -0.51 15.17
CA ASP A 50 -18.24 0.06 16.34
C ASP A 50 -16.72 0.09 16.26
N GLY A 51 -16.14 -0.12 15.06
CA GLY A 51 -14.68 -0.13 14.93
C GLY A 51 -14.14 -0.62 13.60
N VAL A 52 -12.88 -1.04 13.66
CA VAL A 52 -12.12 -1.56 12.51
C VAL A 52 -11.36 -2.82 12.90
N VAL A 53 -11.16 -3.70 11.93
CA VAL A 53 -10.30 -4.89 12.02
C VAL A 53 -9.17 -4.74 11.02
N LEU A 54 -7.94 -4.93 11.47
CA LEU A 54 -6.74 -4.97 10.63
C LEU A 54 -6.14 -6.38 10.68
N ALA A 55 -5.77 -6.91 9.51
CA ALA A 55 -5.14 -8.21 9.38
C ALA A 55 -3.97 -8.12 8.41
N ALA A 56 -2.88 -8.83 8.72
CA ALA A 56 -1.71 -8.91 7.87
C ALA A 56 -1.12 -10.33 7.93
N ASP A 57 -0.48 -10.75 6.84
CA ASP A 57 0.34 -11.96 6.86
C ASP A 57 1.65 -11.73 7.64
N THR A 58 2.31 -12.80 8.10
CA THR A 58 3.55 -12.69 8.90
C THR A 58 4.83 -13.01 8.11
N ARG A 59 4.70 -13.37 6.83
CA ARG A 59 5.85 -13.74 6.00
C ARG A 59 6.54 -12.50 5.43
N ALA A 60 7.87 -12.42 5.56
CA ALA A 60 8.69 -11.41 4.88
C ALA A 60 9.71 -12.09 3.95
N THR A 61 9.88 -11.52 2.75
CA THR A 61 10.75 -12.08 1.71
C THR A 61 11.80 -11.10 1.23
N GLY A 62 13.03 -11.57 1.06
CA GLY A 62 14.12 -10.88 0.37
C GLY A 62 14.24 -11.44 -1.05
N GLY A 63 13.46 -10.90 -1.99
CA GLY A 63 13.32 -11.50 -3.31
C GLY A 63 12.55 -12.82 -3.23
N ALA A 64 13.14 -13.91 -3.70
CA ALA A 64 12.49 -15.23 -3.71
C ALA A 64 12.61 -16.00 -2.38
N ILE A 65 13.41 -15.49 -1.42
CA ILE A 65 13.74 -16.20 -0.17
C ILE A 65 12.89 -15.63 0.96
N VAL A 66 12.29 -16.51 1.77
CA VAL A 66 11.65 -16.14 3.04
C VAL A 66 12.74 -15.83 4.06
N VAL A 67 12.86 -14.55 4.43
CA VAL A 67 13.86 -14.07 5.39
C VAL A 67 13.32 -14.18 6.81
N GLU A 68 12.03 -13.94 7.00
CA GLU A 68 11.38 -14.01 8.30
C GLU A 68 9.96 -14.57 8.17
N LYS A 69 9.59 -15.51 9.04
CA LYS A 69 8.28 -16.17 9.04
C LYS A 69 7.25 -15.48 9.95
N ASN A 70 7.74 -14.71 10.93
CA ASN A 70 6.95 -14.09 12.00
C ASN A 70 7.18 -12.57 12.04
N CYS A 71 7.27 -11.93 10.88
CA CYS A 71 7.44 -10.49 10.76
C CYS A 71 6.15 -9.77 11.16
N GLU A 72 6.23 -8.83 12.09
CA GLU A 72 5.11 -8.00 12.49
C GLU A 72 4.92 -6.84 11.51
N LYS A 73 3.72 -6.76 10.91
CA LYS A 73 3.37 -5.73 9.92
C LYS A 73 2.32 -4.75 10.39
N ILE A 74 1.75 -4.98 11.58
CA ILE A 74 0.76 -4.14 12.23
C ILE A 74 1.50 -3.36 13.32
N HIS A 75 1.66 -2.06 13.12
CA HIS A 75 2.44 -1.21 14.00
C HIS A 75 1.52 -0.34 14.86
N TYR A 76 1.87 -0.25 16.14
CA TYR A 76 1.24 0.69 17.06
C TYR A 76 1.60 2.13 16.69
N ILE A 77 0.61 3.02 16.66
CA ILE A 77 0.81 4.44 16.38
C ILE A 77 0.39 5.30 17.58
N ALA A 78 -0.83 5.06 18.10
CA ALA A 78 -1.41 5.73 19.24
C ALA A 78 -2.45 4.80 19.91
N PRO A 79 -2.97 5.11 21.12
CA PRO A 79 -3.89 4.21 21.83
C PRO A 79 -5.14 3.76 21.04
N ASN A 80 -5.56 4.56 20.05
CA ASN A 80 -6.69 4.30 19.17
C ASN A 80 -6.31 4.18 17.68
N ILE A 81 -5.02 4.05 17.35
CA ILE A 81 -4.53 4.05 15.97
C ILE A 81 -3.45 2.99 15.79
N TYR A 82 -3.66 2.12 14.81
CA TYR A 82 -2.67 1.18 14.30
C TYR A 82 -2.49 1.40 12.80
N ALA A 83 -1.28 1.16 12.30
CA ALA A 83 -0.95 1.28 10.88
C ALA A 83 -0.33 -0.02 10.37
N CYS A 84 -0.66 -0.42 9.14
CA CYS A 84 -0.07 -1.59 8.51
C CYS A 84 0.87 -1.20 7.38
N GLY A 85 2.05 -1.81 7.31
CA GLY A 85 3.09 -1.48 6.33
C GLY A 85 3.22 -2.50 5.20
N ALA A 86 3.14 -2.05 3.95
CA ALA A 86 3.56 -2.82 2.76
C ALA A 86 4.63 -2.05 1.99
N GLY A 87 5.55 -2.76 1.35
CA GLY A 87 6.65 -2.13 0.61
C GLY A 87 8.01 -2.57 1.15
N THR A 88 8.97 -1.66 1.13
CA THR A 88 10.26 -1.86 1.79
C THR A 88 10.07 -1.77 3.30
N ALA A 89 10.38 -2.85 4.02
CA ALA A 89 10.12 -2.96 5.46
C ALA A 89 10.79 -1.86 6.30
N ALA A 90 12.02 -1.48 5.95
CA ALA A 90 12.76 -0.43 6.66
C ALA A 90 12.07 0.93 6.56
N ASP A 91 11.58 1.29 5.37
CA ASP A 91 10.88 2.56 5.14
C ASP A 91 9.58 2.61 5.95
N THR A 92 8.79 1.52 5.94
CA THR A 92 7.54 1.44 6.70
C THR A 92 7.78 1.55 8.20
N GLN A 93 8.81 0.89 8.72
CA GLN A 93 9.14 0.94 10.14
C GLN A 93 9.58 2.33 10.57
N PHE A 94 10.45 2.98 9.78
CA PHE A 94 10.92 4.33 10.09
C PHE A 94 9.78 5.36 10.09
N VAL A 95 8.94 5.34 9.06
CA VAL A 95 7.80 6.26 8.96
C VAL A 95 6.83 6.06 10.13
N ASN A 96 6.49 4.81 10.46
CA ASN A 96 5.58 4.52 11.57
C ASN A 96 6.14 4.97 12.92
N LEU A 97 7.43 4.73 13.19
CA LEU A 97 8.07 5.16 14.44
C LEU A 97 8.12 6.69 14.55
N PHE A 98 8.47 7.36 13.44
CA PHE A 98 8.49 8.81 13.36
C PHE A 98 7.09 9.40 13.62
N MET A 99 6.05 8.85 12.97
CA MET A 99 4.68 9.29 13.17
C MET A 99 4.20 9.05 14.61
N SER A 100 4.44 7.86 15.17
CA SER A 100 4.05 7.53 16.55
C SER A 100 4.67 8.51 17.56
N SER A 101 5.97 8.81 17.41
CA SER A 101 6.68 9.76 18.28
C SER A 101 6.07 11.16 18.23
N ASN A 102 5.79 11.67 17.03
CA ASN A 102 5.19 13.01 16.87
C ASN A 102 3.76 13.06 17.41
N LEU A 103 2.97 12.01 17.19
CA LEU A 103 1.59 11.95 17.69
C LEU A 103 1.54 11.84 19.22
N GLU A 104 2.50 11.14 19.82
CA GLU A 104 2.62 11.09 21.27
C GLU A 104 2.96 12.47 21.85
N LEU A 105 3.91 13.19 21.25
CA LEU A 105 4.20 14.58 21.63
C LEU A 105 2.97 15.49 21.47
N GLN A 106 2.24 15.36 20.37
CA GLN A 106 1.02 16.13 20.11
C GLN A 106 -0.07 15.81 21.15
N ARG A 107 -0.24 14.55 21.52
CA ARG A 107 -1.18 14.08 22.55
C ARG A 107 -0.84 14.66 23.92
N LEU A 108 0.43 14.61 24.30
CA LEU A 108 0.93 15.16 25.58
C LEU A 108 0.78 16.68 25.64
N ASN A 109 1.09 17.39 24.55
CA ASN A 109 0.96 18.85 24.49
C ASN A 109 -0.51 19.32 24.50
N SER A 110 -1.38 18.65 23.75
CA SER A 110 -2.78 19.06 23.63
C SER A 110 -3.67 18.54 24.78
N GLY A 111 -3.23 17.53 25.53
CA GLY A 111 -4.04 16.82 26.51
C GLY A 111 -5.25 16.09 25.90
N ARG A 112 -5.30 15.95 24.57
CA ARG A 112 -6.41 15.37 23.82
C ARG A 112 -5.98 14.09 23.13
N GLN A 113 -6.93 13.18 22.94
CA GLN A 113 -6.69 11.97 22.17
C GLN A 113 -6.40 12.30 20.70
N THR A 114 -5.41 11.59 20.13
CA THR A 114 -5.01 11.71 18.74
C THR A 114 -6.15 11.30 17.80
N ARG A 115 -6.36 12.08 16.74
CA ARG A 115 -7.37 11.83 15.71
C ARG A 115 -6.72 11.26 14.45
N VAL A 116 -7.49 10.49 13.68
CA VAL A 116 -7.06 9.90 12.39
C VAL A 116 -7.28 10.89 11.22
N SER A 117 -8.20 11.84 11.38
CA SER A 117 -8.68 12.79 10.36
C SER A 117 -7.79 14.00 10.15
#